data_AF-A0AAN7LY05-F1
#
_entry.id   AF-A0AAN7LY05-F1
#
_cell.length_a   1.000
_cell.length_b   1.000
_cell.length_c   1.000
_cell.angle_alpha   90.00
_cell.angle_beta   90.00
_cell.angle_gamma   90.00
#
_symmetry.space_group_name_H-M   'P 1'
#
loop_
_entity.id
_entity.type
_entity.pdbx_description
1 polymer ?
#
loop_
_entity_poly.entity_id
_entity_poly.type
_entity_poly.pdbx_seq_one_letter_code
_entity_poly.pdbx_strand_id
1 'polypeptide(L)'
;MLSVKDKCRAANLVALTLLVGLVGLYSLMKPVFNGCIMSYMHPNYVPISTPENASPGKYGLYLYYEGQKKINFHEYLMKLNGVPVLFIPGNAGSYKQVRSLAAESHRVYQGGPLERSYYQEASLTAEEGGINADLVGIELPSQYSRRLDWFTVDLGAEQSAMDGQILEDNVEYVVYAIQRVSLILFLI
;
A
#
# COMPACT_ATOMS: atom_id res chain seq x y z
N MET A 1 11.15 -47.14 53.02
CA MET A 1 9.78 -46.68 52.71
C MET A 1 9.80 -45.17 52.59
N LEU A 2 9.51 -44.61 51.41
CA LEU A 2 9.47 -43.15 51.21
C LEU A 2 8.42 -42.50 52.12
N SER A 3 8.81 -41.43 52.83
CA SER A 3 7.94 -40.70 53.73
C SER A 3 6.75 -40.11 52.97
N VAL A 4 5.58 -40.04 53.60
CA VAL A 4 4.34 -39.49 53.01
C VAL A 4 4.59 -38.08 52.45
N LYS A 5 5.48 -37.32 53.08
CA LYS A 5 5.91 -35.99 52.65
C LYS A 5 6.64 -35.99 51.30
N ASP A 6 7.47 -37.00 51.03
CA ASP A 6 8.23 -37.11 49.78
C ASP A 6 7.32 -37.51 48.60
N LYS A 7 6.30 -38.33 48.88
CA LYS A 7 5.26 -38.68 47.90
C LYS A 7 4.41 -37.49 47.49
N CYS A 8 4.03 -36.62 48.45
CA CYS A 8 3.33 -35.37 48.15
C CYS A 8 4.19 -34.38 47.34
N ARG A 9 5.49 -34.27 47.65
CA ARG A 9 6.40 -33.40 46.90
C ARG A 9 6.59 -33.89 45.46
N ALA A 10 6.74 -35.19 45.25
CA ALA A 10 6.82 -35.78 43.92
C ALA A 10 5.52 -35.55 43.13
N ALA A 11 4.35 -35.76 43.75
CA ALA A 11 3.06 -35.52 43.11
C ALA A 11 2.88 -34.05 42.67
N ASN A 12 3.29 -33.09 43.51
CA ASN A 12 3.24 -31.67 43.17
C ASN A 12 4.18 -31.30 42.00
N LEU A 13 5.37 -31.90 41.95
CA LEU A 13 6.32 -31.71 40.85
C LEU A 13 5.75 -32.21 39.52
N VAL A 14 5.14 -33.41 39.52
CA VAL A 14 4.50 -33.97 38.32
C VAL A 14 3.31 -33.11 37.88
N ALA A 15 2.48 -32.66 38.82
CA ALA A 15 1.35 -31.79 38.52
C ALA A 15 1.82 -30.45 37.91
N LEU A 16 2.89 -29.85 38.44
CA LEU A 16 3.46 -28.61 37.93
C LEU A 16 4.01 -28.78 36.51
N THR A 17 4.74 -29.87 36.24
CA THR A 17 5.28 -30.13 34.90
C THR A 17 4.17 -30.38 33.88
N LEU A 18 3.10 -31.08 34.29
CA LEU A 18 1.92 -31.29 33.44
C LEU A 18 1.23 -29.96 33.14
N LEU A 19 1.06 -29.09 34.13
CA LEU A 19 0.45 -27.77 33.97
C LEU A 19 1.26 -26.90 32.99
N VAL A 20 2.58 -26.82 33.17
CA VAL A 20 3.47 -26.07 32.28
C VAL A 20 3.44 -26.64 30.86
N GLY A 21 3.44 -27.97 30.73
CA GLY A 21 3.31 -28.63 29.43
C GLY A 21 1.98 -28.32 28.74
N LEU A 22 0.87 -28.29 29.48
CA LEU A 22 -0.46 -27.94 28.97
C LEU A 22 -0.54 -26.47 28.54
N VAL A 23 0.03 -25.55 29.31
CA VAL A 23 0.10 -24.13 28.97
C VAL A 23 0.99 -23.89 27.74
N GLY A 24 2.14 -24.57 27.68
CA GLY A 24 3.05 -24.51 26.52
C GLY A 24 2.39 -25.05 25.25
N LEU A 25 1.71 -26.20 25.34
CA LEU A 25 0.97 -26.78 24.22
C LEU A 25 -0.20 -25.88 23.80
N TYR A 26 -0.96 -25.34 24.74
CA TYR A 26 -2.04 -24.40 24.44
C TYR A 26 -1.51 -23.16 23.71
N SER A 27 -0.35 -22.63 24.13
CA SER A 27 0.28 -21.48 23.49
C SER A 27 0.78 -21.80 22.07
N LEU A 28 1.35 -22.99 21.85
CA LEU A 28 1.74 -23.49 20.52
C LEU A 28 0.53 -23.73 19.60
N MET A 29 -0.61 -24.11 20.17
CA MET A 29 -1.85 -24.37 19.43
C MET A 29 -2.75 -23.16 19.27
N LYS A 30 -2.41 -21.99 19.83
CA LYS A 30 -3.19 -20.77 19.59
C LYS A 30 -3.14 -20.45 18.11
N PRO A 31 -4.29 -20.47 17.40
CA PRO A 31 -4.30 -20.08 16.01
C PRO A 31 -3.92 -18.61 15.90
N VAL A 32 -3.00 -18.30 15.00
CA VAL A 32 -2.79 -16.92 14.57
C VAL A 32 -4.08 -16.48 13.89
N PHE A 33 -4.69 -15.40 14.37
CA PHE A 33 -5.86 -14.83 13.70
C PHE A 33 -5.42 -14.35 12.32
N ASN A 34 -6.05 -14.85 11.26
CA ASN A 34 -5.87 -14.30 9.91
C ASN A 34 -6.55 -12.93 9.86
N GLY A 35 -5.81 -11.85 10.10
CA GLY A 35 -6.28 -10.48 9.87
C GLY A 35 -6.26 -10.07 8.39
N CYS A 36 -5.77 -10.97 7.51
CA CYS A 36 -5.78 -10.85 6.06
C CYS A 36 -7.19 -10.65 5.50
N ILE A 37 -7.59 -9.40 5.31
CA ILE A 37 -8.76 -9.04 4.52
C ILE A 37 -8.35 -8.74 3.08
N MET A 38 -9.18 -9.17 2.13
CA MET A 38 -8.93 -8.94 0.70
C MET A 38 -9.06 -7.46 0.37
N SER A 39 -7.98 -6.87 -0.14
CA SER A 39 -7.99 -5.54 -0.73
C SER A 39 -8.57 -5.60 -2.15
N TYR A 40 -9.76 -5.03 -2.34
CA TYR A 40 -10.37 -4.91 -3.67
C TYR A 40 -10.00 -3.56 -4.30
N MET A 41 -9.70 -3.58 -5.60
CA MET A 41 -9.36 -2.40 -6.39
C MET A 41 -9.99 -2.51 -7.79
N HIS A 42 -10.36 -1.38 -8.36
CA HIS A 42 -10.94 -1.21 -9.69
C HIS A 42 -10.14 -0.16 -10.45
N PRO A 43 -8.89 -0.50 -10.85
CA PRO A 43 -7.98 0.46 -11.43
C PRO A 43 -8.37 0.79 -12.87
N ASN A 44 -8.47 2.08 -13.18
CA ASN A 44 -8.60 2.59 -14.54
C ASN A 44 -7.45 3.54 -14.83
N TYR A 45 -6.94 3.46 -16.06
CA TYR A 45 -5.87 4.32 -16.55
C TYR A 45 -6.41 5.11 -17.72
N VAL A 46 -6.56 6.42 -17.53
CA VAL A 46 -7.09 7.30 -18.57
C VAL A 46 -5.93 8.00 -19.26
N PRO A 47 -5.72 7.78 -20.56
CA PRO A 47 -4.57 8.33 -21.26
C PRO A 47 -4.67 9.86 -21.36
N ILE A 48 -3.57 10.53 -21.08
CA ILE A 48 -3.44 11.99 -21.27
C ILE A 48 -2.80 12.22 -22.63
N SER A 49 -3.50 12.98 -23.48
CA SER A 49 -3.06 13.26 -24.84
C SER A 49 -1.70 13.96 -24.86
N THR A 50 -0.76 13.36 -25.59
CA THR A 50 0.48 13.99 -26.01
C THR A 50 0.22 14.93 -27.19
N PRO A 51 0.90 16.09 -27.28
CA PRO A 51 0.83 16.93 -28.47
C PRO A 51 1.42 16.18 -29.67
N GLU A 52 0.88 16.43 -30.87
CA GLU A 52 1.25 15.74 -32.12
C GLU A 52 2.75 15.83 -32.48
N ASN A 53 3.47 16.79 -31.89
CA ASN A 53 4.90 17.02 -32.11
C ASN A 53 5.82 16.18 -31.21
N ALA A 54 5.27 15.49 -30.20
CA ALA A 54 6.03 14.53 -29.39
C ALA A 54 6.08 13.18 -30.09
N SER A 55 7.23 12.48 -30.04
CA SER A 55 7.40 11.17 -30.66
C SER A 55 6.24 10.23 -30.28
N PRO A 56 5.42 9.78 -31.25
CA PRO A 56 4.24 9.00 -30.94
C PRO A 56 4.64 7.61 -30.41
N GLY A 57 4.16 7.26 -29.22
CA GLY A 57 3.89 5.87 -28.84
C GLY A 57 4.98 5.08 -28.11
N LYS A 58 6.16 5.65 -27.79
CA LYS A 58 7.14 4.92 -26.94
C LYS A 58 6.71 4.90 -25.47
N TYR A 59 6.28 6.05 -24.96
CA TYR A 59 5.91 6.23 -23.56
C TYR A 59 4.53 6.87 -23.41
N GLY A 60 3.90 6.64 -22.25
CA GLY A 60 2.53 7.09 -21.98
C GLY A 60 2.41 7.87 -20.66
N LEU A 61 1.45 8.79 -20.60
CA LEU A 61 1.06 9.48 -19.38
C LEU A 61 -0.41 9.15 -19.12
N TYR A 62 -0.71 8.67 -17.92
CA TYR A 62 -2.05 8.25 -17.53
C TYR A 62 -2.49 8.91 -16.23
N LEU A 63 -3.77 9.21 -16.14
CA LEU A 63 -4.46 9.54 -14.90
C LEU A 63 -5.10 8.26 -14.34
N TYR A 64 -4.74 7.91 -13.12
CA TYR A 64 -5.35 6.80 -12.42
C TYR A 64 -6.69 7.21 -11.82
N TYR A 65 -7.69 6.34 -11.98
CA TYR A 65 -9.02 6.49 -11.40
C TYR A 65 -9.53 5.16 -10.84
N GLU A 66 -10.04 5.19 -9.61
CA GLU A 66 -10.63 4.03 -8.94
C GLU A 66 -12.16 4.03 -9.15
N GLY A 67 -12.71 2.93 -9.70
CA GLY A 67 -14.15 2.71 -9.81
C GLY A 67 -14.63 2.09 -11.13
N GLN A 68 -15.89 1.68 -11.22
CA GLN A 68 -16.40 0.88 -12.36
C GLN A 68 -17.09 1.70 -13.48
N LYS A 69 -17.09 3.05 -13.41
CA LYS A 69 -17.81 3.89 -14.38
C LYS A 69 -16.92 4.31 -15.56
N LYS A 70 -17.44 4.15 -16.78
CA LYS A 70 -16.93 4.84 -17.98
C LYS A 70 -17.17 6.34 -17.78
N ILE A 71 -16.14 7.06 -17.38
CA ILE A 71 -16.18 8.51 -17.17
C ILE A 71 -15.89 9.23 -18.49
N ASN A 72 -16.54 10.38 -18.71
CA ASN A 72 -16.10 11.30 -19.74
C ASN A 72 -14.77 11.91 -19.27
N PHE A 73 -13.69 11.59 -19.97
CA PHE A 73 -12.34 11.98 -19.56
C PHE A 73 -12.16 13.50 -19.47
N HIS A 74 -12.66 14.26 -20.44
CA HIS A 74 -12.52 15.71 -20.45
C HIS A 74 -13.24 16.35 -19.26
N GLU A 75 -14.44 15.87 -18.96
CA GLU A 75 -15.20 16.33 -17.80
C GLU A 75 -14.50 15.96 -16.48
N TYR A 76 -13.88 14.78 -16.42
CA TYR A 76 -13.15 14.34 -15.23
C TYR A 76 -11.88 15.17 -15.00
N LEU A 77 -11.13 15.47 -16.06
CA LEU A 77 -9.98 16.36 -15.97
C LEU A 77 -10.37 17.76 -15.45
N MET A 78 -11.48 18.32 -15.93
CA MET A 78 -11.99 19.63 -15.46
C MET A 78 -12.48 19.62 -14.00
N LYS A 79 -12.64 18.45 -13.39
CA LYS A 79 -13.08 18.28 -12.00
C LYS A 79 -11.95 17.88 -11.06
N LEU A 80 -10.70 17.83 -11.53
CA LEU A 80 -9.56 17.57 -10.66
C LEU A 80 -9.47 18.69 -9.61
N ASN A 81 -9.48 18.30 -8.35
CA ASN A 81 -9.45 19.21 -7.20
C ASN A 81 -8.53 18.72 -6.07
N GLY A 82 -7.78 17.63 -6.33
CA GLY A 82 -6.85 17.03 -5.40
C GLY A 82 -5.45 17.60 -5.50
N VAL A 83 -4.57 17.07 -4.66
CA VAL A 83 -3.13 17.28 -4.75
C VAL A 83 -2.60 16.36 -5.87
N PRO A 84 -1.95 16.89 -6.90
CA PRO A 84 -1.39 16.08 -7.97
C PRO A 84 -0.21 15.26 -7.45
N VAL A 85 -0.17 13.98 -7.81
CA VAL A 85 0.94 13.08 -7.49
C VAL A 85 1.38 12.39 -8.77
N LEU A 86 2.67 12.48 -9.11
CA LEU A 86 3.23 11.79 -10.26
C LEU A 86 3.98 10.54 -9.79
N PHE A 87 3.49 9.37 -10.19
CA PHE A 87 4.17 8.10 -9.99
C PHE A 87 5.12 7.82 -11.15
N ILE A 88 6.38 7.55 -10.80
CA ILE A 88 7.43 7.16 -11.73
C ILE A 88 7.83 5.71 -11.39
N PRO A 89 7.67 4.75 -12.32
CA PRO A 89 8.06 3.38 -12.07
C PRO A 89 9.59 3.25 -11.99
N GLY A 90 10.05 2.24 -11.27
CA GLY A 90 11.48 1.90 -11.24
C GLY A 90 11.96 1.23 -12.53
N ASN A 91 13.23 0.79 -12.52
CA ASN A 91 13.83 0.01 -13.60
C ASN A 91 13.00 -1.24 -13.94
N ALA A 92 12.70 -1.46 -15.23
CA ALA A 92 11.80 -2.51 -15.70
C ALA A 92 10.41 -2.53 -14.99
N GLY A 93 10.02 -1.40 -14.41
CA GLY A 93 8.80 -1.23 -13.64
C GLY A 93 7.62 -0.89 -14.53
N SER A 94 6.43 -1.33 -14.11
CA SER A 94 5.18 -0.94 -14.76
C SER A 94 4.55 0.24 -14.03
N TYR A 95 4.05 1.21 -14.79
CA TYR A 95 3.20 2.31 -14.29
C TYR A 95 1.98 1.83 -13.49
N LYS A 96 1.56 0.56 -13.69
CA LYS A 96 0.43 -0.06 -12.99
C LYS A 96 0.73 -0.44 -11.54
N GLN A 97 1.99 -0.37 -11.11
CA GLN A 97 2.39 -0.60 -9.71
C GLN A 97 1.75 0.40 -8.75
N VAL A 98 1.40 1.61 -9.23
CA VAL A 98 0.72 2.64 -8.44
C VAL A 98 -0.66 2.21 -7.90
N ARG A 99 -1.27 1.18 -8.48
CA ARG A 99 -2.68 0.81 -8.25
C ARG A 99 -3.06 0.64 -6.78
N SER A 100 -2.20 0.03 -5.97
CA SER A 100 -2.50 -0.23 -4.55
C SER A 100 -2.46 1.05 -3.73
N LEU A 101 -1.46 1.91 -3.98
CA LEU A 101 -1.31 3.21 -3.33
C LEU A 101 -2.47 4.15 -3.69
N ALA A 102 -2.82 4.18 -4.98
CA ALA A 102 -3.88 5.04 -5.47
C ALA A 102 -5.28 4.56 -5.02
N ALA A 103 -5.55 3.25 -5.02
CA ALA A 103 -6.78 2.69 -4.48
C ALA A 103 -6.92 2.99 -2.98
N GLU A 104 -5.86 2.78 -2.19
CA GLU A 104 -5.92 2.97 -0.74
C GLU A 104 -6.06 4.44 -0.36
N SER A 105 -5.31 5.34 -1.01
CA SER A 105 -5.49 6.79 -0.80
C SER A 105 -6.89 7.28 -1.18
N HIS A 106 -7.49 6.72 -2.23
CA HIS A 106 -8.87 7.01 -2.60
C HIS A 106 -9.87 6.50 -1.55
N ARG A 107 -9.68 5.28 -1.05
CA ARG A 107 -10.50 4.67 0.01
C ARG A 107 -10.50 5.51 1.29
N VAL A 108 -9.32 5.93 1.75
CA VAL A 108 -9.19 6.76 2.96
C VAL A 108 -9.81 8.15 2.74
N TYR A 109 -9.64 8.76 1.56
CA TYR A 109 -10.28 10.04 1.25
C TYR A 109 -11.81 9.97 1.26
N GLN A 110 -12.40 8.85 0.83
CA GLN A 110 -13.85 8.63 0.88
C GLN A 110 -14.39 8.37 2.29
N GLY A 111 -13.54 8.37 3.32
CA GLY A 111 -13.94 8.02 4.68
C GLY A 111 -14.26 6.53 4.84
N GLY A 112 -13.63 5.67 4.02
CA GLY A 112 -13.73 4.23 4.20
C GLY A 112 -13.25 3.83 5.60
N PRO A 113 -13.87 2.81 6.24
CA PRO A 113 -13.54 2.44 7.61
C PRO A 113 -12.03 2.20 7.77
N LEU A 114 -11.40 2.79 8.80
CA LEU A 114 -10.02 2.49 9.13
C LEU A 114 -9.94 1.03 9.58
N GLU A 115 -9.44 0.14 8.73
CA GLU A 115 -9.19 -1.22 9.15
C GLU A 115 -7.91 -1.23 10.01
N ARG A 116 -8.09 -1.24 11.33
CA ARG A 116 -6.97 -1.26 12.29
C ARG A 116 -6.04 -2.46 12.09
N SER A 117 -6.54 -3.58 11.56
CA SER A 117 -5.74 -4.78 11.31
C SER A 117 -4.57 -4.53 10.34
N TYR A 118 -4.74 -3.72 9.29
CA TYR A 118 -3.66 -3.44 8.33
C TYR A 118 -2.44 -2.75 8.97
N TYR A 119 -2.66 -1.87 9.95
CA TYR A 119 -1.59 -1.13 10.62
C TYR A 119 -1.03 -1.90 11.83
N GLN A 120 -1.88 -2.71 12.47
CA GLN A 120 -1.50 -3.55 13.60
C GLN A 120 -0.66 -4.76 13.16
N GLU A 121 -0.89 -5.33 11.98
CA GLU A 121 -0.08 -6.44 11.41
C GLU A 121 1.36 -6.04 11.05
N ALA A 122 1.61 -4.77 10.71
CA ALA A 122 2.95 -4.26 10.47
C ALA A 122 3.75 -4.00 11.78
N SER A 123 3.08 -4.12 12.93
CA SER A 123 3.69 -3.97 14.25
C SER A 123 4.03 -5.37 14.77
N LEU A 124 5.32 -5.63 15.05
CA LEU A 124 5.72 -6.86 15.73
C LEU A 124 4.91 -6.98 17.03
N THR A 125 4.38 -8.17 17.31
CA THR A 125 3.72 -8.39 18.59
C THR A 125 4.73 -8.26 19.74
N ALA A 126 4.27 -7.97 20.95
CA ALA A 126 5.14 -7.88 22.14
C ALA A 126 5.99 -9.15 22.35
N GLU A 127 5.51 -10.29 21.86
CA GLU A 127 6.20 -11.58 21.93
C GLU A 127 7.24 -11.79 20.82
N GLU A 128 7.21 -10.98 19.75
CA GLU A 128 8.19 -10.98 18.64
C GLU A 128 9.27 -9.88 18.79
N GLY A 129 9.40 -9.28 19.98
CA GLY A 129 10.34 -8.19 20.24
C GLY A 129 9.83 -6.80 19.81
N GLY A 130 8.54 -6.69 19.49
CA GLY A 130 7.89 -5.41 19.28
C GLY A 130 7.88 -4.58 20.55
N ILE A 131 8.34 -3.33 20.46
CA ILE A 131 8.13 -2.35 21.53
C ILE A 131 6.61 -2.21 21.65
N ASN A 132 6.06 -2.35 22.87
CA ASN A 132 4.70 -1.92 23.20
C ASN A 132 4.64 -0.38 23.09
N ALA A 133 4.89 0.15 21.89
CA ALA A 133 4.49 1.48 21.54
C ALA A 133 2.97 1.38 21.44
N ASP A 134 2.30 1.70 22.55
CA ASP A 134 0.89 2.04 22.59
C ASP A 134 0.63 3.05 21.47
N LEU A 135 0.25 2.56 20.29
CA LEU A 135 -0.34 3.32 19.19
C LEU A 135 -1.69 3.93 19.61
N VAL A 136 -2.09 3.75 20.88
CA VAL A 136 -3.22 4.35 21.59
C VAL A 136 -3.26 5.89 21.46
N GLY A 137 -2.14 6.54 21.12
CA GLY A 137 -2.07 8.01 21.02
C GLY A 137 -2.14 8.62 19.63
N ILE A 138 -2.09 7.85 18.53
CA ILE A 138 -2.20 8.45 17.18
C ILE A 138 -3.67 8.36 16.76
N GLU A 139 -4.41 9.44 16.99
CA GLU A 139 -5.67 9.68 16.30
C GLU A 139 -5.35 9.88 14.81
N LEU A 140 -5.21 8.77 14.06
CA LEU A 140 -5.18 8.85 12.61
C LEU A 140 -6.52 9.41 12.17
N PRO A 141 -6.55 10.57 11.48
CA PRO A 141 -7.81 11.05 10.93
C PRO A 141 -8.34 9.96 10.01
N SER A 142 -9.58 9.54 10.24
CA SER A 142 -10.26 8.53 9.41
C SER A 142 -10.44 8.98 7.96
N GLN A 143 -10.17 10.25 7.69
CA GLN A 143 -10.34 10.88 6.39
C GLN A 143 -9.30 11.98 6.17
N TYR A 144 -8.60 11.93 5.04
CA TYR A 144 -7.74 13.02 4.59
C TYR A 144 -8.57 14.19 4.04
N SER A 145 -8.19 15.42 4.33
CA SER A 145 -8.93 16.62 3.88
C SER A 145 -8.83 16.89 2.37
N ARG A 146 -7.82 16.34 1.69
CA ARG A 146 -7.62 16.50 0.25
C ARG A 146 -7.45 15.15 -0.42
N ARG A 147 -8.02 15.04 -1.62
CA ARG A 147 -7.83 13.90 -2.52
C ARG A 147 -6.41 13.92 -3.09
N LEU A 148 -5.85 12.75 -3.39
CA LEU A 148 -4.67 12.64 -4.24
C LEU A 148 -5.10 12.28 -5.67
N ASP A 149 -4.68 13.10 -6.63
CA ASP A 149 -4.93 12.86 -8.06
C ASP A 149 -3.66 12.23 -8.65
N TRP A 150 -3.70 10.92 -8.83
CA TRP A 150 -2.55 10.11 -9.23
C TRP A 150 -2.35 10.12 -10.75
N PHE A 151 -1.27 10.72 -11.20
CA PHE A 151 -0.71 10.59 -12.54
C PHE A 151 0.36 9.50 -12.53
N THR A 152 0.53 8.77 -13.61
CA THR A 152 1.53 7.71 -13.73
C THR A 152 2.12 7.70 -15.13
N VAL A 153 3.45 7.55 -15.22
CA VAL A 153 4.18 7.48 -16.49
C VAL A 153 4.47 6.03 -16.86
N ASP A 154 4.15 5.66 -18.09
CA ASP A 154 4.50 4.39 -18.71
C ASP A 154 5.80 4.54 -19.49
N LEU A 155 6.87 4.00 -18.92
CA LEU A 155 8.22 3.98 -19.48
C LEU A 155 8.52 2.67 -20.23
N GLY A 156 7.48 1.94 -20.67
CA GLY A 156 7.63 0.72 -21.47
C GLY A 156 8.23 -0.47 -20.72
N ALA A 157 8.40 -0.37 -19.40
CA ALA A 157 9.15 -1.33 -18.56
C ALA A 157 10.56 -1.62 -19.10
N GLU A 158 11.23 -0.60 -19.64
CA GLU A 158 12.59 -0.71 -20.17
C GLU A 158 13.65 -0.83 -19.05
N GLN A 159 14.77 -1.47 -19.37
CA GLN A 159 15.88 -1.71 -18.44
C GLN A 159 16.84 -0.50 -18.35
N SER A 160 16.31 0.67 -18.02
CA SER A 160 17.07 1.94 -17.91
C SER A 160 18.30 1.90 -16.99
N ALA A 161 18.36 0.97 -16.04
CA ALA A 161 19.54 0.83 -15.19
C ALA A 161 20.78 0.29 -15.93
N MET A 162 20.60 -0.33 -17.10
CA MET A 162 21.67 -1.00 -17.85
C MET A 162 22.06 -0.26 -19.14
N ASP A 163 21.32 0.78 -19.52
CA ASP A 163 21.52 1.53 -20.75
C ASP A 163 21.28 3.03 -20.52
N GLY A 164 22.35 3.82 -20.72
CA GLY A 164 22.31 5.27 -20.51
C GLY A 164 21.42 6.02 -21.50
N GLN A 165 21.26 5.52 -22.73
CA GLN A 165 20.38 6.14 -23.72
C GLN A 165 18.91 5.96 -23.31
N ILE A 166 18.55 4.76 -22.86
CA ILE A 166 17.22 4.48 -22.32
C ILE A 166 16.94 5.33 -21.09
N LEU A 167 17.95 5.51 -20.21
CA LEU A 167 17.80 6.37 -19.04
C LEU A 167 17.56 7.84 -19.43
N GLU A 168 18.28 8.35 -20.43
CA GLU A 168 18.11 9.70 -20.95
C GLU A 168 16.71 9.91 -21.55
N ASP A 169 16.26 9.00 -22.41
CA ASP A 169 14.90 9.00 -22.99
C ASP A 169 13.81 8.99 -21.89
N ASN A 170 13.98 8.16 -20.85
CA ASN A 170 13.07 8.09 -19.73
C ASN A 170 13.01 9.41 -18.94
N VAL A 171 14.16 10.03 -18.70
CA VAL A 171 14.25 11.31 -17.98
C VAL A 171 13.61 12.44 -18.80
N GLU A 172 13.87 12.51 -20.11
CA GLU A 172 13.26 13.49 -21.00
C GLU A 172 11.74 13.37 -20.98
N TYR A 173 11.21 12.14 -21.05
CA TYR A 173 9.78 11.90 -20.98
C TYR A 173 9.17 12.27 -19.62
N VAL A 174 9.85 12.00 -18.52
CA VAL A 174 9.40 12.40 -17.17
C VAL A 174 9.32 13.92 -17.05
N VAL A 175 10.31 14.66 -17.57
CA VAL A 175 10.29 16.14 -17.58
C VAL A 175 9.08 16.64 -18.39
N TYR A 176 8.85 16.06 -19.57
CA TYR A 176 7.67 16.34 -20.37
C TYR A 176 6.36 16.06 -19.59
N ALA A 177 6.28 14.93 -18.89
CA ALA A 177 5.11 14.57 -18.10
C ALA A 177 4.82 15.58 -16.97
N ILE A 178 5.86 16.04 -16.26
CA ILE A 178 5.75 17.06 -15.22
C ILE A 178 5.19 18.37 -15.80
N GLN A 179 5.72 18.82 -16.94
CA GLN A 179 5.24 20.00 -17.63
C GLN A 179 3.77 19.84 -18.06
N ARG A 180 3.41 18.66 -18.57
CA ARG A 180 2.05 18.37 -19.03
C ARG A 180 1.05 18.35 -17.88
N VAL A 181 1.39 17.72 -16.76
CA VAL A 181 0.55 17.70 -15.54
C VAL A 181 0.38 19.11 -15.00
N SER A 182 1.48 19.88 -14.92
CA SER A 182 1.44 21.27 -14.47
C SER A 182 0.51 22.11 -15.35
N LEU A 183 0.61 21.98 -16.67
CA LEU A 183 -0.26 22.70 -17.62
C LEU A 183 -1.73 22.34 -17.45
N ILE A 184 -2.07 21.06 -17.25
CA ILE A 184 -3.45 20.62 -16.99
C ILE A 184 -3.99 21.32 -15.74
N LEU A 185 -3.21 21.35 -14.66
CA LEU A 185 -3.62 21.95 -13.39
C LEU A 185 -3.76 23.48 -13.46
N PHE A 186 -2.99 24.16 -14.32
CA PHE A 186 -3.13 25.62 -14.54
C PHE A 186 -4.34 25.99 -15.40
N LEU A 187 -4.89 25.05 -16.17
CA LEU A 187 -6.01 25.28 -17.09
C LEU A 187 -7.38 24.95 -16.46
N ILE A 188 -7.40 24.46 -15.23
CA ILE A 188 -8.60 24.12 -14.44
C ILE A 188 -8.83 25.23 -13.42
#